data_AF-A0A9Q8PFQ1-F1
#
_entry.id   AF-A0A9Q8PFQ1-F1
#
_cell.length_a   1.000
_cell.length_b   1.000
_cell.length_c   1.000
_cell.angle_alpha   90.00
_cell.angle_beta   90.00
_cell.angle_gamma   90.00
#
_symmetry.space_group_name_H-M   'P 1'
#
loop_
_entity.id
_entity.type
_entity.pdbx_description
1 polymer ?
#
loop_
_entity_poly.entity_id
_entity_poly.type
_entity_poly.pdbx_seq_one_letter_code
_entity_poly.pdbx_strand_id
1 'polypeptide(L)'
;MASTQTYIETPLVVDDDAGVTASMALSSLGESLRSAYPYMRTEALNNIVDHMKSELVSKITEQQPRMAASRARICFTDLPAEIRNNIYELVVIPQAGHTLLEIRTPRDATLSPRTYAKIPTLLATSRQVRNDASPIYYGNNGFIATFPYSATQS
;
A
#
# COMPACT_ATOMS: atom_id res chain seq x y z
N MET A 1 -24.09 -9.46 -24.37
CA MET A 1 -24.87 -9.08 -23.17
C MET A 1 -23.87 -8.60 -22.14
N ALA A 2 -23.78 -7.28 -21.93
CA ALA A 2 -22.83 -6.68 -20.99
C ALA A 2 -23.53 -6.51 -19.63
N SER A 3 -23.08 -7.24 -18.61
CA SER A 3 -23.57 -7.09 -17.24
C SER A 3 -22.98 -5.83 -16.63
N THR A 4 -23.83 -4.83 -16.40
CA THR A 4 -23.49 -3.61 -15.68
C THR A 4 -23.44 -3.95 -14.18
N GLN A 5 -22.24 -4.08 -13.62
CA GLN A 5 -22.07 -4.19 -12.17
C GLN A 5 -22.31 -2.80 -11.54
N THR A 6 -23.43 -2.66 -10.86
CA THR A 6 -23.75 -1.53 -9.98
C THR A 6 -22.89 -1.63 -8.72
N TYR A 7 -21.87 -0.78 -8.62
CA TYR A 7 -21.05 -0.66 -7.41
C TYR A 7 -21.87 0.09 -6.36
N ILE A 8 -22.25 -0.60 -5.29
CA ILE A 8 -22.95 0.01 -4.15
C ILE A 8 -21.88 0.68 -3.29
N GLU A 9 -21.83 2.01 -3.31
CA GLU A 9 -21.08 2.78 -2.32
C GLU A 9 -21.75 2.57 -0.96
N THR A 10 -21.23 1.62 -0.17
CA THR A 10 -21.54 1.59 1.26
C THR A 10 -20.94 2.83 1.91
N PRO A 11 -21.74 3.71 2.54
CA PRO A 11 -21.22 4.86 3.25
C PRO A 11 -20.27 4.38 4.33
N LEU A 12 -19.04 4.89 4.29
CA LEU A 12 -17.99 4.59 5.25
C LEU A 12 -18.45 5.13 6.60
N VAL A 13 -18.92 4.24 7.48
CA VAL A 13 -19.26 4.57 8.86
C VAL A 13 -17.96 5.04 9.50
N VAL A 14 -17.81 6.35 9.67
CA VAL A 14 -16.69 6.94 10.39
C VAL A 14 -16.96 6.61 11.85
N ASP A 15 -16.09 5.80 12.47
CA ASP A 15 -16.20 5.46 13.89
C ASP A 15 -16.30 6.75 14.73
N ASP A 16 -17.46 6.97 15.36
CA ASP A 16 -17.79 8.16 16.18
C ASP A 16 -16.89 8.30 17.42
N ASP A 17 -16.08 7.30 17.74
CA ASP A 17 -15.19 7.27 18.92
C ASP A 17 -14.11 8.37 18.89
N ALA A 18 -13.71 8.84 17.70
CA ALA A 18 -12.72 9.92 17.58
C ALA A 18 -13.29 11.26 18.11
N GLY A 19 -14.59 11.50 17.95
CA GLY A 19 -15.25 12.73 18.42
C GLY A 19 -15.34 12.80 19.93
N VAL A 20 -15.57 11.66 20.59
CA VAL A 20 -15.69 11.55 22.05
C VAL A 20 -14.35 11.88 22.73
N THR A 21 -13.25 11.33 22.20
CA THR A 21 -11.91 11.54 22.77
C THR A 21 -11.46 13.00 22.68
N ALA A 22 -11.76 13.68 21.57
CA ALA A 22 -11.43 15.09 21.36
C ALA A 22 -12.24 16.01 22.29
N SER A 23 -13.52 15.69 22.52
CA SER A 23 -14.35 16.44 23.48
C SER A 23 -13.80 16.35 24.90
N MET A 24 -13.38 15.16 25.34
CA MET A 24 -12.80 14.97 26.67
C MET A 24 -11.50 15.76 26.86
N ALA A 25 -10.62 15.79 25.85
CA ALA A 25 -9.37 16.54 25.90
C ALA A 25 -9.60 18.06 26.01
N LEU A 26 -10.59 18.59 25.29
CA LEU A 26 -10.94 20.02 25.33
C LEU A 26 -11.57 20.42 26.66
N SER A 27 -12.40 19.56 27.26
CA SER A 27 -12.92 19.77 28.61
C SER A 27 -11.80 19.81 29.65
N SER A 28 -10.84 18.88 29.56
CA SER A 28 -9.65 18.86 30.42
C SER A 28 -8.79 20.12 30.26
N LEU A 29 -8.62 20.62 29.03
CA LEU A 29 -7.90 21.87 28.76
C LEU A 29 -8.60 23.07 29.41
N GLY A 30 -9.93 23.13 29.34
CA GLY A 30 -10.71 24.19 29.98
C GLY A 30 -10.55 24.21 31.50
N GLU A 31 -10.56 23.05 32.14
CA GLU A 31 -10.31 22.92 33.59
C GLU A 31 -8.89 23.34 33.96
N SER A 32 -7.89 22.92 33.19
CA SER A 32 -6.49 23.29 33.41
C SER A 32 -6.27 24.80 33.29
N LEU A 33 -6.90 25.47 32.32
CA LEU A 33 -6.79 26.91 32.14
C LEU A 33 -7.45 27.69 33.28
N ARG A 34 -8.60 27.22 33.79
CA ARG A 34 -9.24 27.82 34.97
C ARG A 34 -8.37 27.72 36.22
N SER A 35 -7.69 26.59 36.40
CA SER A 35 -6.74 26.41 37.52
C SER A 35 -5.52 27.32 37.39
N ALA A 36 -5.01 27.54 36.17
CA ALA A 36 -3.82 28.35 35.93
C ALA A 36 -4.09 29.86 36.05
N TYR A 37 -5.31 30.31 35.73
CA TYR A 37 -5.68 31.73 35.69
C TYR A 37 -6.95 32.02 36.52
N PRO A 38 -6.90 31.89 37.86
CA PRO A 38 -8.09 32.01 38.72
C PRO A 38 -8.72 33.41 38.72
N TYR A 39 -7.97 34.44 38.35
CA TYR A 39 -8.43 35.83 38.31
C TYR A 39 -9.02 36.24 36.95
N MET A 40 -8.94 35.37 35.94
CA MET A 40 -9.49 35.65 34.61
C MET A 40 -11.01 35.42 34.63
N ARG A 41 -11.78 36.31 33.99
CA ARG A 41 -13.23 36.14 33.88
C ARG A 41 -13.54 34.83 33.15
N THR A 42 -14.40 34.00 33.74
CA THR A 42 -14.78 32.68 33.21
C THR A 42 -15.37 32.77 31.81
N GLU A 43 -16.12 33.84 31.53
CA GLU A 43 -16.67 34.12 30.19
C GLU A 43 -15.58 34.31 29.15
N ALA A 44 -14.51 35.04 29.48
CA ALA A 44 -13.39 35.26 28.56
C ALA A 44 -12.65 33.95 28.26
N LEU A 45 -12.46 33.09 29.26
CA LEU A 45 -11.87 31.76 29.09
C LEU A 45 -12.73 30.85 28.21
N ASN A 46 -14.05 30.80 28.47
CA ASN A 46 -14.96 29.98 27.67
C ASN A 46 -14.98 30.44 26.22
N ASN A 47 -15.02 31.75 25.95
CA ASN A 47 -14.97 32.30 24.60
C ASN A 47 -13.69 31.89 23.84
N ILE A 48 -12.53 31.86 24.52
CA ILE A 48 -11.27 31.42 23.92
C ILE A 48 -11.34 29.92 23.60
N VAL A 49 -11.80 29.10 24.55
CA VAL A 49 -11.92 27.65 24.36
C VAL A 49 -12.89 27.31 23.23
N ASP A 50 -14.04 28.00 23.17
CA ASP A 50 -15.04 27.81 22.12
C ASP A 50 -14.51 28.24 20.75
N HIS A 51 -13.76 29.34 20.68
CA HIS A 51 -13.11 29.77 19.45
C HIS A 51 -12.07 28.73 18.97
N MET A 52 -11.20 28.26 19.86
CA MET A 52 -10.20 27.23 19.55
C MET A 52 -10.87 25.91 19.11
N LYS A 53 -11.95 25.51 19.78
CA LYS A 53 -12.75 24.33 19.43
C LYS A 53 -13.33 24.48 18.02
N SER A 54 -13.96 25.61 17.74
CA SER A 54 -14.55 25.89 16.42
C SER A 54 -13.50 25.90 15.31
N GLU A 55 -12.35 26.51 15.55
CA GLU A 55 -11.25 26.56 14.57
C GLU A 55 -10.68 25.16 14.29
N LEU A 56 -10.49 24.36 15.35
CA LEU A 56 -9.98 23.00 15.22
C LEU A 56 -10.96 22.10 14.44
N VAL A 57 -12.25 22.15 14.79
CA VAL A 57 -13.29 21.39 14.08
C VAL A 57 -13.36 21.80 12.61
N SER A 58 -13.26 23.10 12.31
CA SER A 58 -13.22 23.61 10.93
C SER A 58 -12.05 23.04 10.15
N LYS A 59 -10.83 23.10 10.70
CA LYS A 59 -9.62 22.56 10.05
C LYS A 59 -9.68 21.05 9.85
N ILE A 60 -10.22 20.30 10.82
CA ILE A 60 -10.39 18.85 10.70
C ILE A 60 -11.38 18.52 9.57
N THR A 61 -12.51 19.24 9.52
CA THR A 61 -13.54 19.05 8.49
C THR A 61 -12.98 19.37 7.10
N GLU A 62 -12.18 20.43 6.98
CA GLU A 62 -11.50 20.79 5.72
C GLU A 62 -10.48 19.71 5.27
N GLN A 63 -9.80 19.05 6.21
CA GLN A 63 -8.82 18.00 5.90
C GLN A 63 -9.44 16.61 5.74
N GLN A 64 -10.67 16.39 6.18
CA GLN A 64 -11.38 15.13 6.05
C GLN A 64 -11.35 14.52 4.65
N PRO A 65 -11.57 15.26 3.53
CA PRO A 65 -11.48 14.67 2.19
C PRO A 65 -10.06 14.21 1.84
N ARG A 66 -9.02 14.90 2.32
CA ARG A 66 -7.62 14.47 2.11
C ARG A 66 -7.32 13.20 2.90
N MET A 67 -7.79 13.12 4.16
CA MET A 67 -7.66 11.92 4.99
C MET A 67 -8.43 10.74 4.39
N ALA A 68 -9.64 10.97 3.88
CA ALA A 68 -10.43 9.96 3.20
C ALA A 68 -9.74 9.48 1.91
N ALA A 69 -9.20 10.39 1.09
CA ALA A 69 -8.44 10.03 -0.10
C ALA A 69 -7.15 9.25 0.21
N SER A 70 -6.47 9.59 1.31
CA SER A 70 -5.31 8.83 1.80
C SER A 70 -5.71 7.45 2.33
N ARG A 71 -6.85 7.33 3.01
CA ARG A 71 -7.40 6.03 3.50
C ARG A 71 -7.93 5.16 2.35
N ALA A 72 -8.42 5.76 1.28
CA ALA A 72 -8.86 5.05 0.08
C ALA A 72 -7.69 4.37 -0.66
N ARG A 73 -6.44 4.71 -0.34
CA ARG A 73 -5.26 3.96 -0.79
C ARG A 73 -5.12 2.71 0.07
N ILE A 74 -5.90 1.69 -0.25
CA ILE A 74 -5.69 0.34 0.26
C ILE A 74 -4.25 -0.05 -0.11
N CYS A 75 -3.40 -0.39 0.86
CA CYS A 75 -2.06 -0.86 0.50
C CYS A 75 -2.21 -2.21 -0.20
N PHE A 76 -1.35 -2.49 -1.18
CA PHE A 76 -1.38 -3.78 -1.88
C PHE A 76 -1.29 -4.97 -0.92
N THR A 77 -0.58 -4.82 0.21
CA THR A 77 -0.45 -5.82 1.27
C THR A 77 -1.70 -6.01 2.11
N ASP A 78 -2.63 -5.05 2.10
CA ASP A 78 -3.89 -5.12 2.85
C ASP A 78 -4.97 -5.87 2.06
N LEU A 79 -4.72 -6.15 0.78
CA LEU A 79 -5.59 -7.00 -0.03
C LEU A 79 -5.60 -8.44 0.51
N PRO A 80 -6.75 -9.13 0.50
CA PRO A 80 -6.81 -10.56 0.80
C PRO A 80 -5.83 -11.37 -0.05
N ALA A 81 -5.27 -12.44 0.53
CA ALA A 81 -4.24 -13.25 -0.11
C ALA A 81 -4.66 -13.77 -1.50
N GLU A 82 -5.94 -14.14 -1.66
CA GLU A 82 -6.52 -14.57 -2.93
C GLU A 82 -6.36 -13.52 -4.03
N ILE A 83 -6.67 -12.26 -3.73
CA ILE A 83 -6.57 -11.16 -4.68
C ILE A 83 -5.10 -10.88 -5.01
N ARG A 84 -4.20 -10.92 -4.02
CA ARG A 84 -2.76 -10.76 -4.27
C ARG A 84 -2.23 -11.87 -5.17
N ASN A 85 -2.61 -13.11 -4.92
CA ASN A 85 -2.20 -14.26 -5.74
C ASN A 85 -2.68 -14.11 -7.20
N ASN A 86 -3.94 -13.70 -7.41
CA ASN A 86 -4.46 -13.44 -8.76
C ASN A 86 -3.65 -12.35 -9.48
N ILE A 87 -3.29 -11.27 -8.78
CA ILE A 87 -2.46 -10.21 -9.36
C ILE A 87 -1.06 -10.74 -9.67
N TYR A 88 -0.49 -11.56 -8.79
CA TYR A 88 0.80 -12.21 -9.06
C TYR A 88 0.73 -13.08 -10.30
N GLU A 89 -0.24 -14.00 -10.40
CA GLU A 89 -0.41 -14.85 -11.57
C GLU A 89 -0.50 -14.04 -12.87
N LEU A 90 -1.29 -12.96 -12.89
CA LEU A 90 -1.43 -12.09 -14.06
C LEU A 90 -0.12 -11.38 -14.48
N VAL A 91 0.75 -11.05 -13.52
CA VAL A 91 1.98 -10.28 -13.78
C VAL A 91 3.17 -11.20 -14.04
N VAL A 92 3.23 -12.34 -13.34
CA VAL A 92 4.37 -13.26 -13.32
C VAL A 92 4.26 -14.34 -14.38
N ILE A 93 3.05 -14.75 -14.76
CA ILE A 93 2.83 -15.77 -15.78
C ILE A 93 2.63 -15.07 -17.13
N PRO A 94 3.50 -15.27 -18.11
CA PRO A 94 3.35 -14.67 -19.43
C PRO A 94 2.12 -15.27 -20.12
N GLN A 95 1.19 -14.42 -20.58
CA GLN A 95 -0.11 -14.85 -21.14
C GLN A 95 -0.02 -15.63 -22.45
N ALA A 96 1.16 -15.74 -23.08
CA ALA A 96 1.33 -16.43 -24.35
C ALA A 96 2.67 -17.17 -24.39
N GLY A 97 2.70 -18.47 -24.09
CA GLY A 97 3.69 -19.46 -24.56
C GLY A 97 5.20 -19.15 -24.45
N HIS A 98 5.61 -18.10 -23.75
CA HIS A 98 6.99 -17.63 -23.74
C HIS A 98 7.74 -18.25 -22.58
N THR A 99 8.66 -19.17 -22.90
CA THR A 99 9.73 -19.58 -21.99
C THR A 99 10.53 -18.33 -21.59
N LEU A 100 10.46 -17.94 -20.32
CA LEU A 100 10.92 -16.62 -19.90
C LEU A 100 12.44 -16.49 -19.78
N LEU A 101 13.19 -17.59 -19.74
CA LEU A 101 14.62 -17.54 -19.44
C LEU A 101 15.40 -18.56 -20.26
N GLU A 102 16.15 -18.07 -21.25
CA GLU A 102 17.28 -18.79 -21.85
C GLU A 102 18.51 -18.46 -21.00
N ILE A 103 18.97 -19.40 -20.18
CA ILE A 103 20.23 -19.23 -19.43
C ILE A 103 21.37 -19.47 -20.42
N ARG A 104 21.98 -18.40 -20.93
CA ARG A 104 23.19 -18.49 -21.77
C ARG A 104 24.42 -18.56 -20.87
N THR A 105 25.16 -19.66 -20.96
CA THR A 105 26.44 -19.78 -20.23
C THR A 105 27.49 -18.81 -20.81
N PRO A 106 28.41 -18.28 -19.99
CA PRO A 106 29.32 -17.18 -20.34
C PRO A 106 30.48 -17.56 -21.30
N ARG A 107 30.36 -18.64 -22.09
CA ARG A 107 31.45 -19.06 -22.99
C ARG A 107 31.66 -18.09 -24.16
N ASP A 108 30.65 -17.29 -24.49
CA ASP A 108 30.74 -16.13 -25.40
C ASP A 108 31.04 -14.83 -24.61
N ALA A 109 32.21 -14.79 -23.98
CA ALA A 109 32.63 -13.72 -23.06
C ALA A 109 32.88 -12.33 -23.71
N THR A 110 32.49 -12.13 -24.98
CA THR A 110 32.54 -10.82 -25.64
C THR A 110 31.21 -10.06 -25.57
N LEU A 111 30.12 -10.73 -25.19
CA LEU A 111 28.83 -10.09 -24.96
C LEU A 111 28.64 -9.85 -23.45
N SER A 112 28.37 -8.59 -23.12
CA SER A 112 28.16 -8.03 -21.78
C SER A 112 27.65 -9.06 -20.74
N PRO A 113 28.26 -9.13 -19.54
CA PRO A 113 27.86 -10.04 -18.46
C PRO A 113 26.46 -9.75 -17.90
N ARG A 114 25.64 -8.90 -18.54
CA ARG A 114 24.27 -8.57 -18.12
C ARG A 114 23.18 -9.47 -18.70
N THR A 115 23.51 -10.52 -19.45
CA THR A 115 22.52 -11.53 -19.88
C THR A 115 22.19 -12.50 -18.74
N TYR A 116 22.08 -11.99 -17.51
CA TYR A 116 21.47 -12.73 -16.42
C TYR A 116 19.99 -12.84 -16.70
N ALA A 117 19.41 -13.96 -16.28
CA ALA A 117 17.99 -14.18 -16.28
C ALA A 117 17.25 -12.90 -15.84
N LYS A 118 16.35 -12.38 -16.69
CA LYS A 118 15.52 -11.21 -16.35
C LYS A 118 14.57 -11.63 -15.23
N ILE A 119 15.02 -11.47 -13.99
CA ILE A 119 14.15 -11.57 -12.81
C ILE A 119 13.05 -10.52 -13.00
N PRO A 120 11.76 -10.88 -12.90
CA PRO A 120 10.69 -9.91 -12.99
C PRO A 120 10.91 -8.76 -12.01
N THR A 121 10.74 -7.53 -12.48
CA THR A 121 10.89 -6.33 -11.65
C THR A 121 10.03 -6.39 -10.40
N LEU A 122 8.87 -7.07 -10.46
CA LEU A 122 7.99 -7.32 -9.33
C LEU A 122 8.72 -8.00 -8.16
N LEU A 123 9.53 -9.04 -8.41
CA LEU A 123 10.29 -9.74 -7.37
C LEU A 123 11.43 -8.90 -6.79
N ALA A 124 11.81 -7.79 -7.44
CA ALA A 124 12.83 -6.87 -6.96
C ALA A 124 12.27 -5.75 -6.06
N THR A 125 10.95 -5.51 -6.04
CA THR A 125 10.33 -4.36 -5.36
C THR A 125 10.35 -4.45 -3.83
N SER A 126 9.97 -5.60 -3.25
CA SER A 126 9.85 -5.79 -1.80
C SER A 126 10.12 -7.25 -1.42
N ARG A 127 10.66 -7.47 -0.21
CA ARG A 127 10.91 -8.82 0.33
C ARG A 127 9.62 -9.60 0.54
N GLN A 128 8.55 -8.94 1.01
CA GLN A 128 7.26 -9.59 1.22
C GLN A 128 6.66 -10.03 -0.12
N VAL A 129 6.58 -9.11 -1.10
CA VAL A 129 6.09 -9.42 -2.45
C VAL A 129 6.91 -10.54 -3.09
N ARG A 130 8.24 -10.52 -2.91
CA ARG A 130 9.11 -11.60 -3.38
C ARG A 130 8.73 -12.94 -2.75
N ASN A 131 8.56 -13.01 -1.43
CA ASN A 131 8.25 -14.27 -0.76
C ASN A 131 6.90 -14.83 -1.18
N ASP A 132 5.89 -13.97 -1.35
CA ASP A 132 4.54 -14.39 -1.76
C ASP A 132 4.52 -14.79 -3.25
N ALA A 133 5.18 -14.04 -4.13
CA ALA A 133 5.13 -14.27 -5.57
C ALA A 133 6.16 -15.27 -6.11
N SER A 134 7.25 -15.55 -5.38
CA SER A 134 8.30 -16.47 -5.86
C SER A 134 7.80 -17.90 -6.08
N PRO A 135 7.00 -18.51 -5.19
CA PRO A 135 6.44 -19.85 -5.43
C PRO A 135 5.59 -19.91 -6.70
N ILE A 136 4.81 -18.87 -6.99
CA ILE A 136 4.00 -18.77 -8.21
C ILE A 136 4.92 -18.64 -9.43
N TYR A 137 5.94 -17.78 -9.34
CA TYR A 137 6.90 -17.57 -10.43
C TYR A 137 7.67 -18.84 -10.78
N TYR A 138 8.30 -19.48 -9.80
CA TYR A 138 9.11 -20.67 -10.06
C TYR A 138 8.30 -21.95 -10.21
N GLY A 139 7.07 -22.00 -9.69
CA GLY A 139 6.19 -23.16 -9.79
C GLY A 139 5.41 -23.23 -11.11
N ASN A 140 4.97 -22.09 -11.64
CA ASN A 140 4.08 -22.05 -12.81
C ASN A 140 4.80 -21.68 -14.12
N ASN A 141 6.09 -21.33 -14.08
CA ASN A 141 6.87 -21.03 -15.27
C ASN A 141 7.88 -22.15 -15.59
N GLY A 142 8.05 -22.42 -16.89
CA GLY A 142 9.12 -23.28 -17.39
C GLY A 142 10.41 -22.49 -17.65
N PHE A 143 11.55 -23.08 -17.30
CA PHE A 143 12.88 -22.51 -17.54
C PHE A 143 13.68 -23.42 -18.46
N ILE A 144 14.30 -22.87 -19.52
CA ILE A 144 15.16 -23.64 -20.44
C ILE A 144 16.61 -23.21 -20.21
N ALA A 145 17.43 -24.15 -19.78
CA ALA A 145 18.87 -23.96 -19.71
C ALA A 145 19.52 -24.49 -21.00
N THR A 146 20.11 -23.60 -21.80
CA THR A 146 20.84 -23.99 -23.00
C THR A 146 22.32 -24.09 -22.65
N PHE A 147 22.86 -25.30 -22.67
CA PHE A 147 24.28 -25.54 -22.46
C PHE A 147 24.99 -25.66 -23.82
N PRO A 148 26.10 -24.95 -24.06
CA PRO A 148 26.86 -25.12 -25.28
C PRO A 148 27.45 -26.53 -25.30
N TYR A 149 27.07 -27.33 -26.30
CA TYR A 149 27.65 -28.63 -26.53
C TYR A 149 29.13 -28.46 -26.90
N SER A 150 30.05 -28.80 -26.01
CA SER A 150 31.47 -28.85 -26.35
C SER A 150 31.75 -30.15 -27.08
N ALA A 151 31.82 -30.10 -28.41
CA ALA A 151 32.39 -31.21 -29.17
C ALA A 151 33.86 -31.36 -28.75
N THR A 152 34.15 -32.36 -27.91
CA THR A 152 35.50 -32.76 -27.59
C THR A 152 36.11 -33.32 -28.88
N GLN A 153 36.93 -32.52 -29.57
CA GLN A 153 37.71 -33.01 -30.71
C GLN A 153 38.70 -34.04 -30.17
N SER A 154 38.53 -35.30 -30.60
CA SER A 154 39.44 -36.43 -30.39
C SER A 154 40.64 -36.34 -31.31
#